data_AF-A0A1H7E016-F1
#
_entry.id   AF-A0A1H7E016-F1
#
_cell.length_a   1.000
_cell.length_b   1.000
_cell.length_c   1.000
_cell.angle_alpha   90.00
_cell.angle_beta   90.00
_cell.angle_gamma   90.00
#
_symmetry.space_group_name_H-M   'P 1'
#
loop_
_entity.id
_entity.type
_entity.pdbx_description
1 polymer ?
#
loop_
_entity_poly.entity_id
_entity_poly.type
_entity_poly.pdbx_seq_one_letter_code
_entity_poly.pdbx_strand_id
1 'polypeptide(L)'
;MRSVKYVCASSSRKIDGKLDESTAWFEFHQVAHLFGMSLEQATKLLRHAGMTGDIEPAKDVRLSDRCKCLMSHRAVVAVGYLVNYGRATAFRHWCASSLAVLFR
;
A
#
# COMPACT_ATOMS: atom_id res chain seq x y z
N MET A 1 -1.65 12.65 -12.90
CA MET A 1 -1.44 12.00 -11.59
C MET A 1 -1.96 12.89 -10.48
N ARG A 2 -2.82 12.37 -9.60
CA ARG A 2 -3.33 13.10 -8.42
C ARG A 2 -2.60 12.60 -7.17
N SER A 3 -2.22 13.48 -6.26
CA SER A 3 -1.61 13.07 -4.98
C SER A 3 -2.69 12.56 -4.02
N VAL A 4 -2.42 11.47 -3.30
CA VAL A 4 -3.31 10.92 -2.28
C VAL A 4 -2.56 10.79 -0.96
N LYS A 5 -3.27 10.91 0.15
CA LYS A 5 -2.68 10.84 1.49
C LYS A 5 -3.58 10.05 2.41
N TYR A 6 -2.99 9.06 3.08
CA TYR A 6 -3.63 8.30 4.14
C TYR A 6 -3.02 8.66 5.49
N VAL A 7 -3.88 8.82 6.49
CA VAL A 7 -3.49 9.01 7.90
C VAL A 7 -4.12 7.89 8.72
N CYS A 8 -3.30 7.06 9.33
CA CYS A 8 -3.76 5.99 10.19
C CYS A 8 -4.25 6.57 11.52
N ALA A 9 -5.55 6.49 11.78
CA ALA A 9 -6.17 7.07 12.98
C ALA A 9 -5.55 6.54 14.29
N SER A 10 -5.18 5.26 14.34
CA SER A 10 -4.67 4.62 15.56
C SER A 10 -3.20 4.91 15.88
N SER A 11 -2.39 5.33 14.91
CA SER A 11 -0.95 5.54 15.09
C SER A 11 -0.47 6.92 14.66
N SER A 12 -1.37 7.74 14.11
CA SER A 12 -1.09 9.02 13.45
C SER A 12 -0.05 8.95 12.33
N ARG A 13 0.39 7.76 11.93
CA ARG A 13 1.34 7.55 10.83
C ARG A 13 0.67 7.91 9.51
N LYS A 14 1.46 8.49 8.60
CA LYS A 14 0.99 9.03 7.34
C LYS A 14 1.75 8.40 6.20
N ILE A 15 1.05 8.12 5.10
CA ILE A 15 1.67 7.75 3.84
C ILE A 15 1.10 8.61 2.73
N ASP A 16 1.99 9.05 1.86
CA ASP A 16 1.71 9.83 0.67
C ASP A 16 1.87 8.92 -0.55
N GLY A 17 0.88 8.94 -1.42
CA GLY A 17 0.82 8.15 -2.63
C GLY A 17 0.47 8.97 -3.85
N LYS A 18 0.54 8.33 -5.00
CA LYS A 18 0.10 8.88 -6.27
C LYS A 18 -1.01 8.03 -6.84
N LEU A 19 -2.12 8.65 -7.17
CA LEU A 19 -3.19 8.05 -7.94
C LEU A 19 -2.84 8.13 -9.43
N ASP A 20 -2.79 6.96 -10.03
CA ASP A 20 -2.54 6.74 -11.45
C ASP A 20 -3.68 5.90 -12.00
N GLU A 21 -4.46 6.48 -12.90
CA GLU A 21 -5.74 5.93 -13.35
C GLU A 21 -6.64 5.50 -12.18
N SER A 22 -6.82 4.18 -12.01
CA SER A 22 -7.64 3.53 -10.98
C SER A 22 -6.83 2.99 -9.80
N THR A 23 -5.51 3.20 -9.78
CA THR A 23 -4.61 2.59 -8.80
C THR A 23 -3.84 3.63 -8.01
N ALA A 24 -4.03 3.64 -6.70
CA ALA A 24 -3.16 4.38 -5.79
C ALA A 24 -1.85 3.61 -5.56
N TRP A 25 -0.74 4.30 -5.70
CA TRP A 25 0.62 3.78 -5.56
C TRP A 25 1.32 4.43 -4.38
N PHE A 26 1.98 3.62 -3.56
CA PHE A 26 2.68 4.05 -2.35
C PHE A 26 4.11 3.56 -2.35
N GLU A 27 5.03 4.37 -1.84
CA GLU A 27 6.43 3.94 -1.72
C GLU A 27 6.57 2.84 -0.67
N PHE A 28 7.31 1.79 -1.01
CA PHE A 28 7.48 0.60 -0.17
C PHE A 28 7.94 0.92 1.26
N HIS A 29 8.85 1.87 1.42
CA HIS A 29 9.34 2.27 2.75
C HIS A 29 8.24 2.90 3.62
N GLN A 30 7.33 3.65 3.02
CA GLN A 30 6.21 4.27 3.71
C GLN A 30 5.20 3.20 4.16
N VAL A 31 5.00 2.17 3.35
CA VAL A 31 4.17 1.01 3.70
C VAL A 31 4.76 0.24 4.87
N ALA A 32 6.07 -0.03 4.85
CA ALA A 32 6.76 -0.65 5.98
C ALA A 32 6.60 0.20 7.26
N HIS A 33 6.79 1.51 7.15
CA HIS A 33 6.58 2.43 8.26
C HIS A 33 5.11 2.43 8.75
N LEU A 34 4.13 2.43 7.83
CA LEU A 34 2.71 2.38 8.18
C LEU A 34 2.40 1.18 9.07
N PHE A 35 2.90 -0.01 8.72
CA PHE A 35 2.64 -1.23 9.47
C PHE A 35 3.60 -1.47 10.64
N GLY A 36 4.68 -0.68 10.77
CA GLY A 36 5.67 -0.82 11.84
C GLY A 36 6.61 -1.99 11.62
N MET A 37 6.90 -2.27 10.35
CA MET A 37 7.81 -3.33 9.93
C MET A 37 9.16 -2.74 9.55
N SER A 38 10.21 -3.56 9.68
CA SER A 38 11.46 -3.29 8.96
C SER A 38 11.29 -3.51 7.46
N LEU A 39 12.17 -2.93 6.65
CA LEU A 39 12.17 -3.14 5.19
C LEU A 39 12.40 -4.61 4.82
N GLU A 40 13.19 -5.33 5.62
CA GLU A 40 13.46 -6.75 5.41
C GLU A 40 12.19 -7.60 5.66
N GLN A 41 11.48 -7.32 6.76
CA GLN A 41 10.20 -7.99 7.06
C GLN A 41 9.16 -7.70 5.97
N ALA A 42 9.02 -6.44 5.57
CA ALA A 42 8.12 -6.06 4.49
C ALA A 42 8.48 -6.77 3.17
N THR A 43 9.76 -7.00 2.90
CA THR A 43 10.21 -7.67 1.66
C THR A 43 9.84 -9.15 1.68
N LYS A 44 10.04 -9.82 2.83
CA LYS A 44 9.63 -11.22 3.02
C LYS A 44 8.13 -11.39 2.83
N LEU A 45 7.33 -10.48 3.40
CA LEU A 45 5.88 -10.51 3.28
C LEU A 45 5.37 -10.19 1.88
N LEU A 46 6.02 -9.25 1.19
CA LEU A 46 5.70 -8.96 -0.21
C LEU A 46 5.95 -10.19 -1.11
N ARG A 47 7.09 -10.87 -0.91
CA ARG A 47 7.39 -12.11 -1.63
C ARG A 47 6.39 -13.21 -1.30
N HIS A 48 6.05 -13.36 -0.02
CA HIS A 48 5.05 -14.34 0.42
C HIS A 48 3.69 -14.08 -0.23
N ALA A 49 3.18 -12.85 -0.21
CA ALA A 49 1.93 -12.45 -0.85
C ALA A 49 1.94 -12.72 -2.37
N GLY A 50 3.09 -12.56 -3.02
CA GLY A 50 3.25 -12.90 -4.44
C GLY A 50 3.24 -14.40 -4.71
N MET A 51 3.76 -15.21 -3.78
CA MET A 51 3.75 -16.68 -3.88
C MET A 51 2.38 -17.28 -3.59
N THR A 52 1.60 -16.69 -2.67
CA THR A 52 0.24 -17.12 -2.33
C THR A 52 -0.80 -16.68 -3.35
N GLY A 53 -0.45 -15.74 -4.24
CA GLY A 53 -1.36 -15.16 -5.22
C GLY A 53 -2.26 -14.05 -4.67
N ASP A 54 -2.00 -13.59 -3.43
CA ASP A 54 -2.72 -12.45 -2.85
C ASP A 54 -2.43 -11.13 -3.58
N ILE A 55 -1.27 -11.07 -4.24
CA ILE A 55 -0.88 -10.00 -5.17
C ILE A 55 -0.36 -10.60 -6.47
N GLU A 56 -0.49 -9.85 -7.55
CA GLU A 56 0.15 -10.16 -8.83
C GLU A 56 1.33 -9.20 -9.02
N PRO A 57 2.60 -9.60 -8.77
CA PRO A 57 3.72 -8.67 -8.73
C PRO A 57 3.87 -7.79 -9.96
N ALA A 58 3.53 -8.29 -11.15
CA ALA A 58 3.57 -7.53 -12.40
C ALA A 58 2.55 -6.37 -12.47
N LYS A 59 1.45 -6.45 -11.71
CA LYS A 59 0.39 -5.42 -11.65
C LYS A 59 0.41 -4.62 -10.36
N ASP A 60 0.93 -5.21 -9.28
CA ASP A 60 0.81 -4.69 -7.93
C ASP A 60 2.12 -4.09 -7.39
N VAL A 61 3.23 -4.30 -8.09
CA VAL A 61 4.54 -3.75 -7.75
C VAL A 61 5.16 -3.13 -9.00
N ARG A 62 5.72 -1.92 -8.87
CA ARG A 62 6.48 -1.30 -9.97
C ARG A 62 7.65 -0.48 -9.45
N LEU A 63 8.64 -0.28 -10.30
CA LEU A 63 9.72 0.68 -10.05
C LEU A 63 9.27 2.06 -10.54
N SER A 64 9.55 3.08 -9.74
CA SER A 64 9.43 4.48 -10.16
C SER A 64 10.69 4.93 -10.89
N ASP A 65 10.60 6.04 -11.61
CA ASP A 65 11.72 6.69 -12.33
C ASP A 65 12.92 7.03 -11.43
N ARG A 66 12.72 7.08 -10.10
CA ARG A 66 13.77 7.32 -9.11
C ARG A 66 14.27 6.03 -8.45
N CYS A 67 14.11 4.88 -9.12
CA CYS A 67 14.45 3.55 -8.61
C CYS A 67 13.75 3.17 -7.30
N LYS A 68 12.66 3.84 -6.92
CA LYS A 68 11.90 3.48 -5.72
C LYS A 68 10.87 2.41 -6.05
N CYS A 69 10.78 1.39 -5.22
CA CYS A 69 9.73 0.38 -5.27
C CYS A 69 8.39 0.99 -4.83
N LEU A 70 7.38 0.88 -5.70
CA LEU A 70 6.01 1.30 -5.47
C LEU A 70 5.11 0.06 -5.34
N MET A 71 4.20 0.13 -4.37
CA MET A 71 3.16 -0.86 -4.13
C MET A 71 1.80 -0.28 -4.48
N SER A 72 0.97 -1.06 -5.18
CA SER A 72 -0.43 -0.74 -5.37
C SER A 72 -1.17 -0.76 -4.03
N HIS A 73 -2.26 -0.01 -3.91
CA HIS A 73 -3.12 -0.06 -2.73
C HIS A 73 -3.62 -1.48 -2.42
N ARG A 74 -3.80 -2.33 -3.43
CA ARG A 74 -4.13 -3.76 -3.26
C ARG A 74 -2.99 -4.50 -2.56
N ALA A 75 -1.76 -4.30 -3.02
CA ALA A 75 -0.58 -4.86 -2.39
C ALA A 75 -0.40 -4.41 -0.94
N VAL A 76 -0.68 -3.13 -0.67
CA VAL A 76 -0.63 -2.56 0.70
C VAL A 76 -1.65 -3.25 1.60
N VAL A 77 -2.86 -3.51 1.11
CA VAL A 77 -3.90 -4.24 1.86
C VAL A 77 -3.49 -5.70 2.10
N ALA A 78 -3.02 -6.41 1.07
CA ALA A 78 -2.61 -7.81 1.15
C ALA A 78 -1.48 -8.01 2.17
N VAL A 79 -0.38 -7.26 2.03
CA VAL A 79 0.73 -7.29 2.99
C VAL A 79 0.26 -6.85 4.38
N GLY A 80 -0.61 -5.85 4.45
CA GLY A 80 -1.18 -5.38 5.70
C GLY A 80 -1.94 -6.47 6.46
N TYR A 81 -2.73 -7.29 5.79
CA TYR A 81 -3.51 -8.36 6.43
C TYR A 81 -2.63 -9.45 7.06
N LEU A 82 -1.44 -9.69 6.51
CA LEU A 82 -0.46 -10.62 7.08
C LEU A 82 0.18 -10.10 8.38
N VAL A 83 0.01 -8.82 8.70
CA VAL A 83 0.75 -8.14 9.79
C VAL A 83 -0.18 -7.60 10.85
N ASN A 84 -1.19 -6.82 10.43
CA ASN A 84 -2.11 -6.16 11.32
C ASN A 84 -3.47 -5.98 10.62
N TYR A 85 -4.37 -6.90 10.92
CA TYR A 85 -5.71 -6.94 10.34
C TYR A 85 -6.48 -5.62 10.52
N GLY A 86 -6.42 -5.01 11.71
CA GLY A 86 -7.11 -3.76 12.00
C GLY A 86 -6.61 -2.59 11.16
N ARG A 87 -5.29 -2.42 11.05
CA ARG A 87 -4.68 -1.34 10.25
C ARG A 87 -4.91 -1.55 8.76
N ALA A 88 -4.86 -2.79 8.27
CA ALA A 88 -5.15 -3.13 6.88
C ALA A 88 -6.62 -2.84 6.53
N THR A 89 -7.54 -3.19 7.42
CA THR A 89 -8.98 -2.91 7.27
C THR A 89 -9.26 -1.41 7.24
N ALA A 90 -8.66 -0.64 8.15
CA ALA A 90 -8.77 0.82 8.15
C ALA A 90 -8.24 1.45 6.85
N PHE A 91 -7.09 0.98 6.36
CA PHE A 91 -6.54 1.43 5.09
C PHE A 91 -7.46 1.07 3.91
N ARG A 92 -8.00 -0.15 3.87
CA ARG A 92 -8.96 -0.58 2.85
C ARG A 92 -10.22 0.27 2.83
N HIS A 93 -10.79 0.61 3.99
CA HIS A 93 -11.94 1.51 4.08
C HIS A 93 -11.62 2.91 3.58
N TRP A 94 -10.43 3.42 3.91
CA TRP A 94 -9.95 4.68 3.35
C TRP A 94 -9.83 4.60 1.82
N CYS A 95 -9.30 3.52 1.25
CA CYS A 95 -9.27 3.33 -0.20
C CYS A 95 -10.68 3.36 -0.79
N ALA A 96 -11.62 2.61 -0.22
CA ALA A 96 -12.99 2.54 -0.72
C ALA A 96 -13.75 3.88 -0.65
N SER A 97 -13.47 4.70 0.36
CA SER A 97 -14.09 6.04 0.51
C SER A 97 -13.38 7.09 -0.34
N SER A 98 -12.06 7.21 -0.20
CA SER A 98 -11.29 8.30 -0.79
C SER A 98 -11.01 8.11 -2.27
N LEU A 99 -10.74 6.87 -2.72
CA LEU A 99 -10.52 6.61 -4.14
C LEU A 99 -11.83 6.66 -4.93
N ALA A 100 -12.95 6.22 -4.33
CA ALA A 100 -14.27 6.34 -4.98
C ALA A 100 -14.66 7.80 -5.27
N VAL A 101 -14.29 8.74 -4.38
CA VAL A 101 -14.49 10.18 -4.65
C VAL A 101 -13.55 10.68 -5.74
N LEU A 102 -12.33 10.14 -5.84
CA LEU A 102 -11.34 10.57 -6.83
C LEU A 102 -11.53 9.98 -8.22
N PHE A 103 -12.34 8.91 -8.35
CA PHE A 103 -12.76 8.32 -9.64
C PHE A 103 -14.04 8.95 -10.21
N ARG A 104 -14.72 9.80 -9.44
CA ARG A 104 -15.74 10.72 -9.97
C ARG A 104 -15.10 11.98 -10.52
#